data_AF-A0AAU9ISD6-F1
#
_entry.id   AF-A0AAU9ISD6-F1
#
_cell.length_a   1.000
_cell.length_b   1.000
_cell.length_c   1.000
_cell.angle_alpha   90.00
_cell.angle_beta   90.00
_cell.angle_gamma   90.00
#
_symmetry.space_group_name_H-M   'P 1'
#
loop_
_entity.id
_entity.type
_entity.pdbx_description
1 polymer ?
#
loop_
_entity_poly.entity_id
_entity_poly.type
_entity_poly.pdbx_seq_one_letter_code
_entity_poly.pdbx_strand_id
1 'polypeptide(L)'
;MKNRNNLTFPPNRIKKIVQSNQDIGKLSATTPFLICKITEEVIQQLTSLSSKLAVQQGDSKITLWHLAQVIENDKMFEAIRSKCLQNPMLMGAEPPKKPSDKKKKPKGDIQEFIQEDE
;
A
#
# COMPACT_ATOMS: atom_id res chain seq x y z
N MET A 1 -6.37 23.25 21.20
CA MET A 1 -4.93 23.25 20.83
C MET A 1 -4.77 22.52 19.50
N LYS A 2 -4.36 23.22 18.44
CA LYS A 2 -4.11 22.61 17.11
C LYS A 2 -2.95 21.61 17.26
N ASN A 3 -3.13 20.36 16.81
CA ASN A 3 -2.10 19.33 16.86
C ASN A 3 -0.84 19.84 16.16
N ARG A 4 0.21 20.16 16.91
CA ARG A 4 1.39 20.88 16.40
C ARG A 4 2.24 20.08 15.40
N ASN A 5 1.97 18.78 15.26
CA ASN A 5 2.61 17.93 14.26
C ASN A 5 1.50 17.23 13.47
N ASN A 6 1.25 17.65 12.23
CA ASN A 6 0.25 17.09 11.32
C ASN A 6 0.73 15.71 10.81
N LEU A 7 0.87 14.75 11.72
CA LEU A 7 1.37 13.40 11.49
C LEU A 7 0.21 12.42 11.57
N THR A 8 0.05 11.65 10.50
CA THR A 8 -0.97 10.60 10.39
C THR A 8 -0.71 9.45 11.37
N PHE A 9 0.55 9.21 11.72
CA PHE A 9 0.96 8.15 12.65
C PHE A 9 1.50 8.69 13.99
N PRO A 10 1.17 8.05 15.12
CA PRO A 10 1.68 8.45 16.44
C PRO A 10 3.16 8.08 16.63
N PRO A 11 4.07 9.05 16.82
CA PRO A 11 5.52 8.80 16.88
C PRO A 11 5.94 7.83 17.99
N ASN A 12 5.25 7.85 19.14
CA ASN A 12 5.53 6.93 20.25
C ASN A 12 5.25 5.47 19.89
N ARG A 13 4.26 5.21 19.01
CA ARG A 13 3.94 3.85 18.56
C ARG A 13 4.98 3.37 17.56
N ILE A 14 5.41 4.24 16.64
CA ILE A 14 6.54 3.97 15.73
C ILE A 14 7.80 3.66 16.53
N LYS A 15 8.14 4.47 17.54
CA LYS A 15 9.29 4.21 18.42
C LYS A 15 9.24 2.81 19.04
N LYS A 16 8.09 2.37 19.56
CA LYS A 16 7.92 1.02 20.13
C LYS A 16 8.10 -0.09 19.10
N ILE A 17 7.60 0.10 17.87
CA ILE A 17 7.77 -0.88 16.78
C ILE A 17 9.23 -0.95 16.33
N VAL A 18 9.91 0.19 16.22
CA VAL A 18 11.32 0.22 15.85
C VAL A 18 12.17 -0.44 16.93
N GLN A 19 11.92 -0.15 18.21
CA GLN A 19 12.64 -0.73 19.34
C GLN A 19 12.21 -2.16 19.72
N SER A 20 11.23 -2.77 19.02
CA SER A 20 10.94 -4.20 19.21
C SER A 20 12.03 -5.07 18.60
N ASN A 21 12.79 -4.53 17.64
CA ASN A 21 13.99 -5.15 17.12
C ASN A 21 15.13 -5.03 18.15
N GLN A 22 15.61 -6.16 18.64
CA GLN A 22 16.62 -6.25 19.70
C GLN A 22 17.99 -5.69 19.27
N ASP A 23 18.26 -5.63 17.97
CA ASP A 23 19.51 -5.09 17.42
C ASP A 23 19.53 -3.56 17.40
N ILE A 24 18.39 -2.90 17.68
CA ILE A 24 18.27 -1.44 17.68
C ILE A 24 18.43 -0.91 19.10
N GLY A 25 19.58 -0.31 19.37
CA GLY A 25 19.91 0.34 20.64
C GLY A 25 19.24 1.72 20.84
N LYS A 26 20.06 2.77 21.01
CA LYS A 26 19.56 4.14 21.20
C LYS A 26 19.10 4.74 19.87
N LEU A 27 17.83 5.13 19.81
CA LEU A 27 17.23 5.78 18.64
C LEU A 27 17.34 7.31 18.74
N SER A 28 17.65 7.98 17.63
CA SER A 28 17.52 9.44 17.54
C SER A 28 16.06 9.88 17.71
N ALA A 29 15.86 11.06 18.31
CA ALA A 29 14.54 11.63 18.53
C ALA A 29 13.79 11.91 17.22
N THR A 30 14.51 12.17 16.11
CA THR A 30 13.92 12.51 14.80
C THR A 30 13.43 11.28 14.03
N THR A 31 14.06 10.12 14.24
CA THR A 31 13.80 8.90 13.46
C THR A 31 12.33 8.48 13.45
N PRO A 32 11.59 8.45 14.58
CA PRO A 32 10.17 8.09 14.58
C PRO A 32 9.31 9.03 13.74
N PHE A 33 9.63 10.33 13.72
CA PHE A 33 8.89 11.34 12.97
C PHE A 33 9.09 11.19 11.47
N LEU A 34 10.33 10.88 11.05
CA LEU A 34 10.64 10.59 9.66
C LEU A 34 9.91 9.34 9.17
N ILE A 35 9.94 8.26 9.96
CA ILE A 35 9.25 7.02 9.62
C ILE A 35 7.74 7.25 9.52
N CYS A 36 7.14 8.10 10.35
CA CYS A 36 5.73 8.48 10.19
C CYS A 36 5.44 9.04 8.79
N LYS A 37 6.30 9.93 8.28
CA LYS A 37 6.11 10.54 6.95
C LYS A 37 6.38 9.58 5.80
N ILE A 38 7.40 8.73 5.90
CA ILE A 38 7.67 7.71 4.88
C ILE A 38 6.50 6.71 4.83
N THR A 39 5.97 6.29 5.98
CA THR A 39 4.85 5.34 6.03
C THR A 39 3.58 5.92 5.43
N GLU A 40 3.36 7.22 5.63
CA GLU A 40 2.27 7.97 5.00
C GLU A 40 2.40 7.95 3.46
N GLU A 41 3.59 8.25 2.94
CA GLU A 41 3.87 8.23 1.50
C GLU A 41 3.67 6.84 0.89
N VAL A 42 4.16 5.80 1.56
CA VAL A 42 4.01 4.39 1.11
C VAL A 42 2.53 3.99 1.01
N ILE A 43 1.71 4.34 2.01
CA ILE A 43 0.28 4.01 2.00
C ILE A 43 -0.48 4.83 0.96
N GLN A 44 -0.11 6.10 0.78
CA GLN A 44 -0.67 6.95 -0.27
C GLN A 44 -0.40 6.34 -1.65
N GLN A 45 0.84 5.93 -1.93
CA GLN A 45 1.20 5.32 -3.21
C GLN A 45 0.46 4.00 -3.44
N LEU A 46 0.44 3.11 -2.44
CA LEU A 46 -0.28 1.83 -2.52
C LEU A 46 -1.77 2.03 -2.81
N THR A 47 -2.41 2.97 -2.10
CA THR A 47 -3.85 3.26 -2.27
C THR A 47 -4.14 3.93 -3.61
N SER A 48 -3.26 4.84 -4.07
CA SER A 48 -3.37 5.52 -5.36
C SER A 48 -3.33 4.51 -6.51
N LEU A 49 -2.31 3.64 -6.56
CA LEU A 49 -2.19 2.59 -7.58
C LEU A 49 -3.35 1.60 -7.53
N SER A 50 -3.76 1.18 -6.33
CA SER A 50 -4.91 0.27 -6.17
C SER A 50 -6.22 0.91 -6.62
N SER A 51 -6.37 2.23 -6.42
CA SER A 51 -7.52 2.99 -6.91
C SER A 51 -7.53 3.10 -8.43
N LYS A 52 -6.38 3.41 -9.05
CA LYS A 52 -6.23 3.42 -10.51
C LYS A 52 -6.65 2.06 -11.10
N LEU A 53 -6.16 0.97 -10.51
CA LEU A 53 -6.51 -0.40 -10.93
C LEU A 53 -8.01 -0.71 -10.79
N ALA A 54 -8.63 -0.31 -9.66
CA ALA A 54 -10.06 -0.52 -9.44
C ALA A 54 -10.91 0.21 -10.49
N VAL A 55 -10.59 1.49 -10.77
CA VAL A 55 -11.31 2.30 -11.78
C VAL A 55 -11.19 1.68 -13.17
N GLN A 56 -10.01 1.16 -13.54
CA GLN A 56 -9.80 0.48 -14.83
C GLN A 56 -10.64 -0.79 -14.97
N GLN A 57 -10.78 -1.58 -13.89
CA GLN A 57 -11.62 -2.77 -13.89
C GLN A 57 -13.13 -2.47 -13.87
N GLY A 58 -13.49 -1.21 -13.62
CA GLY A 58 -14.87 -0.75 -13.52
C GLY A 58 -15.46 -0.86 -12.11
N ASP A 59 -14.61 -1.01 -11.10
CA ASP A 59 -15.01 -1.17 -9.71
C ASP A 59 -15.08 0.18 -8.99
N SER A 60 -16.13 0.38 -8.21
CA SER A 60 -16.31 1.58 -7.39
C SER A 60 -15.61 1.50 -6.04
N LYS A 61 -14.95 0.37 -5.72
CA LYS A 61 -14.31 0.10 -4.44
C LYS A 61 -12.97 -0.62 -4.64
N ILE A 62 -11.97 -0.25 -3.84
CA ILE A 62 -10.73 -1.01 -3.72
C ILE A 62 -11.04 -2.30 -2.95
N THR A 63 -10.55 -3.42 -3.46
CA THR A 63 -10.74 -4.75 -2.87
C THR A 63 -9.37 -5.34 -2.52
N LEU A 64 -9.36 -6.44 -1.77
CA LEU A 64 -8.12 -7.15 -1.44
C LEU A 64 -7.38 -7.62 -2.70
N TRP A 65 -8.10 -7.93 -3.77
CA TRP A 65 -7.51 -8.31 -5.05
C TRP A 65 -6.72 -7.16 -5.67
N HIS A 66 -7.27 -5.94 -5.67
CA HIS A 66 -6.55 -4.76 -6.18
C HIS A 66 -5.23 -4.53 -5.43
N LEU A 67 -5.25 -4.65 -4.11
CA LEU A 67 -4.04 -4.50 -3.28
C LEU A 67 -3.03 -5.61 -3.57
N ALA A 68 -3.48 -6.86 -3.66
CA ALA A 68 -2.60 -8.00 -3.95
C ALA A 68 -1.92 -7.84 -5.32
N GLN A 69 -2.64 -7.35 -6.34
CA GLN A 69 -2.07 -7.11 -7.67
C GLN A 69 -1.00 -6.01 -7.67
N VAL A 70 -1.23 -4.90 -6.96
CA VAL A 70 -0.23 -3.82 -6.88
C VAL A 70 1.03 -4.32 -6.17
N ILE A 71 0.89 -5.01 -5.02
CA ILE A 71 2.03 -5.53 -4.25
C ILE A 71 2.84 -6.58 -5.04
N GLU A 72 2.17 -7.36 -5.88
CA GLU A 72 2.79 -8.41 -6.68
C GLU A 72 3.61 -7.85 -7.86
N ASN A 73 3.18 -6.74 -8.46
CA ASN A 73 3.71 -6.26 -9.74
C ASN A 73 4.59 -5.00 -9.63
N ASP A 74 4.50 -4.24 -8.54
CA ASP A 74 5.28 -3.01 -8.36
C ASP A 74 6.54 -3.27 -7.51
N LYS A 75 7.70 -2.89 -8.07
CA LYS A 75 9.02 -3.06 -7.45
C LYS A 75 9.15 -2.28 -6.13
N MET A 76 8.45 -1.17 -5.96
CA MET A 76 8.46 -0.38 -4.73
C MET A 76 8.04 -1.23 -3.51
N PHE A 77 7.17 -2.22 -3.71
CA PHE A 77 6.64 -3.07 -2.63
C PHE A 77 7.37 -4.40 -2.49
N GLU A 78 8.45 -4.64 -3.23
CA GLU A 78 9.22 -5.90 -3.17
C GLU A 78 9.65 -6.26 -1.74
N ALA A 79 10.06 -5.26 -0.96
CA ALA A 79 10.48 -5.43 0.44
C ALA A 79 9.38 -5.98 1.36
N ILE A 80 8.09 -5.75 1.04
CA ILE A 80 6.94 -6.21 1.83
C ILE A 80 6.16 -7.35 1.15
N ARG A 81 6.38 -7.59 -0.15
CA ARG A 81 5.63 -8.55 -0.98
C ARG A 81 5.55 -9.93 -0.35
N SER A 82 6.69 -10.51 0.05
CA SER A 82 6.73 -11.85 0.65
C SER A 82 5.87 -11.95 1.92
N LYS A 83 5.94 -10.95 2.81
CA LYS A 83 5.15 -10.94 4.06
C LYS A 83 3.67 -10.70 3.81
N CYS A 84 3.33 -9.86 2.83
CA CYS A 84 1.94 -9.56 2.50
C CYS A 84 1.25 -10.76 1.84
N LEU A 85 1.90 -11.43 0.91
CA LEU A 85 1.28 -12.51 0.13
C LEU A 85 1.24 -13.85 0.86
N GLN A 86 2.04 -14.03 1.91
CA GLN A 86 1.83 -15.14 2.85
C GLN A 86 0.48 -15.04 3.59
N ASN A 87 -0.18 -13.87 3.60
CA ASN A 87 -1.50 -13.72 4.21
C ASN A 87 -2.58 -14.39 3.33
N PRO A 88 -3.30 -15.41 3.85
CA PRO A 88 -4.33 -16.12 3.08
C PRO A 88 -5.42 -15.21 2.52
N MET A 89 -5.72 -14.08 3.20
CA MET A 89 -6.72 -13.11 2.74
C MET A 89 -6.30 -12.37 1.48
N LEU A 90 -5.00 -12.18 1.26
CA LEU A 90 -4.47 -11.51 0.07
C LEU A 90 -4.18 -12.52 -1.05
N MET A 91 -3.63 -13.69 -0.71
CA MET A 91 -3.25 -14.69 -1.71
C MET A 91 -4.44 -15.34 -2.42
N GLY A 92 -5.57 -15.50 -1.71
CA GLY A 92 -6.81 -16.05 -2.26
C GLY A 92 -7.83 -14.99 -2.66
N ALA A 93 -7.44 -13.72 -2.74
CA ALA A 93 -8.37 -12.66 -3.10
C ALA A 93 -8.84 -12.88 -4.55
N GLU A 94 -10.14 -13.06 -4.74
CA GLU A 94 -10.73 -13.17 -6.08
C GLU A 94 -10.99 -11.78 -6.67
N PRO A 95 -10.90 -11.64 -8.01
CA PRO A 95 -11.30 -10.41 -8.66
C PRO A 95 -12.76 -10.09 -8.32
N PRO A 96 -13.11 -8.81 -8.12
CA PRO A 96 -14.48 -8.41 -7.84
C PRO A 96 -15.44 -8.92 -8.92
N LYS A 97 -16.59 -9.44 -8.48
CA LYS A 97 -17.66 -9.90 -9.39
C LYS A 97 -18.23 -8.68 -10.12
N LYS A 98 -18.00 -8.61 -11.43
CA LYS A 98 -18.55 -7.54 -12.27
C LYS A 98 -20.07 -7.62 -12.23
N PRO A 99 -20.80 -6.51 -11.99
CA PRO A 99 -22.23 -6.48 -12.25
C PRO A 99 -22.46 -6.79 -13.74
N SER A 100 -23.46 -7.62 -14.03
CA SER A 100 -23.70 -8.32 -15.30
C SER A 100 -23.91 -7.43 -16.55
N ASP A 101 -23.78 -6.12 -16.46
CA ASP A 101 -24.03 -5.19 -17.57
C ASP A 101 -22.97 -4.09 -17.61
N LYS A 102 -21.91 -4.28 -18.41
CA LYS A 102 -21.24 -3.23 -19.21
C LYS A 102 -20.05 -3.81 -19.98
N LYS A 103 -19.99 -3.44 -21.27
CA LYS A 103 -19.03 -3.83 -22.31
C LYS A 103 -17.58 -3.94 -21.80
N LYS A 104 -16.93 -5.06 -22.15
CA LYS A 104 -15.49 -5.31 -22.00
C LYS A 104 -14.70 -4.13 -22.59
N LYS A 105 -14.02 -3.36 -21.74
CA LYS A 105 -12.86 -2.55 -22.15
C LYS A 105 -11.61 -3.45 -22.17
N PRO A 106 -10.63 -3.16 -23.04
CA PRO A 106 -9.45 -4.00 -23.23
C PRO A 106 -8.67 -4.12 -21.92
N LYS A 107 -8.13 -5.31 -21.67
CA LYS A 107 -7.20 -5.57 -20.57
C LYS A 107 -5.93 -4.78 -20.89
N GLY A 108 -5.80 -3.58 -20.33
CA GLY A 108 -4.50 -2.90 -20.27
C GLY A 108 -3.60 -3.69 -19.34
N ASP A 109 -2.38 -3.96 -19.77
CA ASP A 109 -1.41 -4.68 -18.96
C ASP A 109 -1.04 -3.83 -17.75
N ILE A 110 -1.15 -4.42 -16.56
CA ILE A 110 -0.88 -3.75 -15.26
C ILE A 110 0.53 -3.13 -15.24
N GLN A 111 1.44 -3.66 -16.06
CA GLN A 111 2.83 -3.23 -16.20
C GLN A 111 3.00 -1.91 -16.97
N GLU A 112 2.09 -1.52 -17.87
CA GLU A 112 2.22 -0.28 -18.66
C GLU A 112 2.10 0.98 -17.79
N PHE A 113 1.35 0.93 -16.67
CA PHE A 113 1.12 2.10 -15.80
C PHE A 113 2.07 2.21 -14.61
N ILE A 114 2.75 1.13 -14.22
CA ILE A 114 3.74 1.16 -13.13
C ILE A 114 5.03 1.89 -13.58
N GLN A 115 5.25 1.99 -14.90
CA GLN A 115 6.46 2.59 -15.49
C GLN A 115 6.29 4.05 -15.95
N GLU A 116 5.09 4.63 -15.93
CA GLU A 116 4.86 5.99 -16.47
C GLU A 116 5.33 7.14 -15.53
N ASP A 117 5.63 6.86 -14.27
CA ASP A 117 5.97 7.88 -13.25
C ASP A 117 7.48 7.89 -12.86
N GLU A 118 8.41 7.54 -13.78
CA GLU A 118 9.87 7.72 -13.58
C GLU A 118 10.41 9.03 -14.20
#